data_AF-A0A366X388-F1
#
_entry.id   AF-A0A366X388-F1
#
_cell.length_a   1.000
_cell.length_b   1.000
_cell.length_c   1.000
_cell.angle_alpha   90.00
_cell.angle_beta   90.00
_cell.angle_gamma   90.00
#
_symmetry.space_group_name_H-M   'P 1'
#
loop_
_entity.id
_entity.type
_entity.pdbx_description
1 polymer ?
#
loop_
_entity_poly.entity_id
_entity_poly.type
_entity_poly.pdbx_seq_one_letter_code
_entity_poly.pdbx_strand_id
1 'polypeptide(L)'
;MDLHSSIFELIDMRSFSNLWYWIVLAVLWSSASHWAMGVPYDLLVRARRVGGQSEQDLLDIVRINGNRLLYIVDMSGLVILALCCFFFTGLAMLGFYYGIEFAQAVFLLLFPVSLVMLINIRAARKLQGIEPVLGSVSKILVRCRIYTQIIGMISIVITSLWGMYQNVSIGVLGG
;
A
#
# COMPACT_ATOMS: atom_id res chain seq x y z
N MET A 1 23.61 22.31 -14.58
CA MET A 1 23.31 20.87 -14.65
C MET A 1 22.15 20.63 -13.73
N ASP A 2 21.02 20.32 -14.34
CA ASP A 2 19.69 20.48 -13.77
C ASP A 2 19.41 19.42 -12.71
N LEU A 3 18.74 19.80 -11.62
CA LEU A 3 18.25 18.89 -10.59
C LEU A 3 17.50 17.68 -11.21
N HIS A 4 16.84 17.89 -12.35
CA HIS A 4 16.21 16.86 -13.15
C HIS A 4 17.20 15.82 -13.68
N SER A 5 18.35 16.21 -14.26
CA SER A 5 19.32 15.24 -14.78
C SER A 5 19.93 14.40 -13.66
N SER A 6 20.22 14.99 -12.50
CA SER A 6 20.76 14.24 -11.35
C SER A 6 19.73 13.31 -10.69
N ILE A 7 18.44 13.68 -10.69
CA ILE A 7 17.38 12.77 -10.23
C ILE A 7 17.21 11.60 -11.20
N PHE A 8 17.29 11.82 -12.52
CA PHE A 8 17.25 10.72 -13.50
C PHE A 8 18.50 9.84 -13.47
N GLU A 9 19.67 10.39 -13.15
CA GLU A 9 20.93 9.66 -12.96
C GLU A 9 20.99 8.92 -11.61
N LEU A 10 20.22 9.36 -10.61
CA LEU A 10 19.93 8.58 -9.38
C LEU A 10 18.77 7.60 -9.56
N ILE A 11 17.96 7.74 -10.61
CA ILE A 11 16.99 6.73 -11.07
C ILE A 11 17.61 5.98 -12.27
N ASP A 12 18.94 5.86 -12.31
CA ASP A 12 19.59 5.14 -13.39
C ASP A 12 19.21 3.65 -13.34
N MET A 13 19.25 3.00 -14.50
CA MET A 13 18.66 1.73 -14.96
C MET A 13 18.75 0.48 -14.04
N ARG A 14 19.33 0.59 -12.84
CA ARG A 14 19.44 -0.43 -11.79
C ARG A 14 18.63 -0.03 -10.56
N SER A 15 17.31 -0.01 -10.68
CA SER A 15 16.38 0.37 -9.62
C SER A 15 16.60 -0.39 -8.30
N PHE A 16 16.94 -1.67 -8.33
CA PHE A 16 17.15 -2.48 -7.12
C PHE A 16 18.54 -2.30 -6.49
N SER A 17 19.52 -1.82 -7.25
CA SER A 17 20.85 -1.46 -6.75
C SER A 17 20.89 -0.07 -6.10
N ASN A 18 19.91 0.79 -6.43
CA ASN A 18 19.89 2.16 -5.96
C ASN A 18 19.08 2.32 -4.66
N LEU A 19 19.56 3.18 -3.76
CA LEU A 19 18.90 3.49 -2.50
C LEU A 19 17.51 4.11 -2.67
N TRP A 20 17.22 4.76 -3.81
CA TRP A 20 15.92 5.40 -4.04
C TRP A 20 14.76 4.43 -3.81
N TYR A 21 14.89 3.21 -4.34
CA TYR A 21 13.85 2.21 -4.29
C TYR A 21 13.55 1.79 -2.86
N TRP A 22 14.61 1.53 -2.09
CA TRP A 22 14.54 1.09 -0.71
C TRP A 22 14.00 2.17 0.23
N ILE A 23 14.35 3.43 -0.01
CA ILE A 23 13.80 4.57 0.72
C ILE A 23 12.30 4.69 0.45
N VAL A 24 11.88 4.66 -0.82
CA VAL A 24 10.47 4.72 -1.19
C VAL A 24 9.70 3.55 -0.60
N LEU A 25 10.23 2.33 -0.69
CA LEU A 25 9.64 1.12 -0.10
C LEU A 25 9.45 1.27 1.42
N ALA A 26 10.47 1.75 2.13
CA ALA A 26 10.41 1.94 3.58
C ALA A 26 9.38 3.01 3.97
N VAL A 27 9.37 4.16 3.30
CA VAL A 27 8.41 5.25 3.54
C VAL A 27 6.99 4.80 3.24
N LEU A 28 6.79 4.10 2.12
CA LEU A 28 5.50 3.60 1.68
C LEU A 28 4.93 2.61 2.70
N TRP A 29 5.72 1.63 3.17
CA TRP A 29 5.25 0.64 4.13
C TRP A 29 5.13 1.17 5.55
N SER A 30 5.96 2.12 5.95
CA SER A 30 5.81 2.85 7.21
C SER A 30 4.47 3.61 7.22
N SER A 31 4.17 4.32 6.14
CA SER A 31 2.91 5.05 5.98
C SER A 31 1.72 4.09 5.93
N ALA A 32 1.75 3.07 5.07
CA ALA A 32 0.65 2.11 4.94
C ALA A 32 0.34 1.38 6.26
N SER A 33 1.36 1.12 7.10
CA SER A 33 1.18 0.42 8.38
C SER A 33 0.61 1.30 9.50
N HIS A 34 0.74 2.62 9.40
CA HIS A 34 0.23 3.56 10.40
C HIS A 34 -1.28 3.83 10.24
N TRP A 35 -1.78 3.82 9.00
CA TRP A 35 -3.16 4.18 8.68
C TRP A 35 -3.99 2.93 8.32
N ALA A 36 -4.93 2.55 9.19
CA ALA A 36 -5.90 1.49 8.91
C ALA A 36 -7.24 2.12 8.52
N MET A 37 -7.71 1.90 7.29
CA MET A 37 -8.95 2.50 6.78
C MET A 37 -8.98 4.05 6.87
N GLY A 38 -7.82 4.69 6.73
CA GLY A 38 -7.66 6.14 6.88
C GLY A 38 -7.71 6.65 8.33
N VAL A 39 -7.77 5.74 9.31
CA VAL A 39 -7.78 6.07 10.74
C VAL A 39 -6.42 5.70 11.35
N PRO A 40 -5.74 6.64 12.05
CA PRO A 40 -4.49 6.34 12.73
C PRO A 40 -4.72 5.39 13.91
N TYR A 41 -3.82 4.41 14.07
CA TYR A 41 -3.93 3.40 15.12
C TYR A 41 -3.93 3.99 16.55
N ASP A 42 -3.32 5.15 16.73
CA ASP A 42 -3.24 5.81 18.04
C ASP A 42 -4.62 6.23 18.57
N LEU A 43 -5.54 6.65 17.68
CA LEU A 43 -6.92 6.94 18.05
C LEU A 43 -7.64 5.68 18.54
N LEU A 44 -7.36 4.53 17.93
CA LEU A 44 -7.93 3.25 18.36
C LEU A 44 -7.45 2.84 19.75
N VAL A 45 -6.16 3.05 20.04
CA VAL A 45 -5.59 2.76 21.37
C VAL A 45 -6.17 3.72 22.40
N ARG A 46 -6.29 5.00 22.07
CA ARG A 46 -6.85 6.03 22.95
C ARG A 46 -8.32 5.76 23.29
N ALA A 47 -9.14 5.45 22.28
CA ALA A 47 -10.54 5.07 22.45
C ALA A 47 -10.70 3.86 23.39
N ARG A 48 -9.82 2.85 23.27
CA ARG A 48 -9.86 1.67 24.16
C ARG A 48 -9.43 1.93 25.59
N ARG A 49 -8.51 2.89 25.82
CA ARG A 49 -7.98 3.18 27.16
C ARG A 49 -8.82 4.19 27.92
N VAL A 50 -9.28 5.24 27.25
CA VAL A 50 -9.95 6.38 27.88
C VAL A 50 -11.47 6.24 27.80
N GLY A 51 -11.99 5.71 26.69
CA GLY A 51 -13.44 5.64 26.44
C GLY A 51 -14.10 7.02 26.30
N GLY A 52 -15.43 7.05 26.40
CA GLY A 52 -16.22 8.28 26.40
C GLY A 52 -16.11 9.05 25.08
N GLN A 53 -15.68 10.31 25.14
CA GLN A 53 -15.54 11.15 23.94
C GLN A 53 -14.51 10.58 22.93
N SER A 54 -13.41 9.98 23.41
CA SER A 54 -12.41 9.37 22.53
C SER A 54 -12.95 8.17 21.76
N GLU A 55 -13.95 7.47 22.31
CA GLU A 55 -14.65 6.40 21.61
C GLU A 55 -15.57 6.96 20.52
N GLN A 56 -16.34 8.01 20.83
CA GLN A 56 -17.21 8.68 19.85
C GLN A 56 -16.42 9.25 18.68
N ASP A 57 -15.32 9.96 18.96
CA ASP A 57 -14.43 10.52 17.94
C ASP A 57 -13.88 9.44 16.99
N LEU A 58 -13.53 8.26 17.54
CA LEU A 58 -13.09 7.12 16.74
C LEU A 58 -14.21 6.58 15.84
N LEU A 59 -15.42 6.43 16.39
CA LEU A 59 -16.55 5.91 15.63
C LEU A 59 -16.93 6.87 14.49
N ASP A 60 -16.90 8.17 14.75
CA ASP A 60 -17.21 9.20 13.76
C ASP A 60 -16.17 9.25 12.64
N ILE A 61 -14.86 9.24 12.96
CA ILE A 61 -13.83 9.25 11.92
C ILE A 61 -13.85 7.97 11.07
N VAL A 62 -14.12 6.81 11.67
CA VAL A 62 -14.28 5.55 10.95
C VAL A 62 -15.48 5.62 10.01
N ARG A 63 -16.61 6.16 10.48
CA ARG A 63 -17.82 6.33 9.68
C ARG A 63 -17.58 7.27 8.50
N ILE A 64 -16.96 8.43 8.73
CA ILE A 64 -16.67 9.42 7.68
C ILE A 64 -15.73 8.82 6.63
N ASN A 65 -14.61 8.22 7.06
CA ASN A 65 -13.64 7.62 6.14
C ASN A 65 -14.23 6.43 5.38
N GLY A 66 -15.01 5.58 6.05
CA GLY A 66 -15.67 4.45 5.41
C GLY A 66 -16.68 4.88 4.36
N ASN A 67 -17.53 5.86 4.67
CA ASN A 67 -18.50 6.38 3.71
C ASN A 67 -17.83 7.06 2.53
N ARG A 68 -16.77 7.84 2.76
CA ARG A 68 -16.00 8.48 1.67
C ARG A 68 -15.34 7.43 0.77
N LEU A 69 -14.74 6.39 1.35
CA LEU A 69 -14.11 5.32 0.59
C LEU A 69 -15.14 4.58 -0.27
N LEU A 70 -16.29 4.23 0.30
CA LEU A 70 -17.34 3.50 -0.42
C LEU A 70 -18.02 4.37 -1.47
N TYR A 71 -18.23 5.65 -1.20
CA TYR A 71 -18.73 6.59 -2.21
C TYR A 71 -17.87 6.60 -3.47
N ILE A 72 -16.54 6.66 -3.32
CA ILE A 72 -15.61 6.61 -4.47
C ILE A 72 -15.74 5.27 -5.21
N VAL A 73 -15.76 4.16 -4.46
CA VAL A 73 -15.83 2.81 -5.05
C VAL A 73 -17.17 2.55 -5.74
N ASP A 74 -18.28 3.01 -5.18
CA ASP A 74 -19.60 2.74 -5.73
C ASP A 74 -19.88 3.64 -6.95
N MET A 75 -19.35 4.86 -6.98
CA MET A 75 -19.48 5.77 -8.14
C MET A 75 -18.49 5.46 -9.26
N SER A 76 -17.25 5.09 -8.93
CA SER A 76 -16.14 5.02 -9.91
C SER A 76 -15.35 3.71 -9.86
N GLY A 77 -15.75 2.73 -9.05
CA GLY A 77 -14.98 1.51 -8.80
C GLY A 77 -14.73 0.67 -10.04
N LEU A 78 -15.68 0.58 -10.98
CA LEU A 78 -15.47 -0.15 -12.23
C LEU A 78 -14.39 0.51 -13.11
N VAL A 79 -14.43 1.85 -13.23
CA VAL A 79 -13.45 2.60 -14.01
C VAL A 79 -12.08 2.54 -13.35
N ILE A 80 -12.01 2.72 -12.03
CA ILE A 80 -10.77 2.59 -11.26
C ILE A 80 -10.20 1.18 -11.42
N LEU A 81 -11.02 0.14 -11.30
CA LEU A 81 -10.56 -1.24 -11.45
C LEU A 81 -10.02 -1.50 -12.87
N ALA A 82 -10.73 -1.05 -13.90
CA ALA A 82 -10.28 -1.20 -15.29
C ALA A 82 -8.94 -0.50 -15.53
N LEU A 83 -8.79 0.74 -15.05
CA LEU A 83 -7.53 1.48 -15.14
C LEU A 83 -6.41 0.82 -14.34
N CYS A 84 -6.68 0.34 -13.13
CA CYS A 84 -5.70 -0.38 -12.33
C CYS A 84 -5.25 -1.67 -13.02
N CYS A 85 -6.18 -2.47 -13.55
CA CYS A 85 -5.85 -3.67 -14.30
C CYS A 85 -5.01 -3.35 -15.54
N PHE A 86 -5.43 -2.39 -16.35
CA PHE A 86 -4.66 -1.94 -17.52
C PHE A 86 -3.25 -1.50 -17.14
N PHE A 87 -3.13 -0.66 -16.11
CA PHE A 87 -1.85 -0.14 -15.63
C PHE A 87 -0.93 -1.25 -15.10
N PHE A 88 -1.45 -2.18 -14.29
CA PHE A 88 -0.67 -3.30 -13.77
C PHE A 88 -0.29 -4.31 -14.86
N THR A 89 -1.16 -4.57 -15.83
CA THR A 89 -0.82 -5.41 -16.99
C THR A 89 0.26 -4.75 -17.84
N GLY A 90 0.16 -3.44 -18.09
CA GLY A 90 1.20 -2.67 -18.79
C GLY A 90 2.54 -2.72 -18.06
N LEU A 91 2.56 -2.47 -16.76
CA LEU A 91 3.77 -2.59 -15.93
C LEU A 91 4.32 -4.02 -15.92
N ALA A 92 3.47 -5.04 -15.86
CA ALA A 92 3.90 -6.43 -15.87
C ALA A 92 4.53 -6.81 -17.21
N MET A 93 3.94 -6.38 -18.33
CA MET A 93 4.52 -6.57 -19.67
C MET A 93 5.87 -5.85 -19.78
N LEU A 94 5.92 -4.55 -19.46
CA LEU A 94 7.16 -3.78 -19.53
C LEU A 94 8.25 -4.35 -18.60
N GLY A 95 7.87 -4.72 -17.38
CA GLY A 95 8.78 -5.22 -16.37
C GLY A 95 9.30 -6.63 -16.65
N PHE A 96 8.39 -7.60 -16.79
CA PHE A 96 8.76 -9.02 -16.82
C PHE A 96 8.92 -9.57 -18.23
N TYR A 97 8.18 -9.05 -19.23
CA TYR A 97 8.31 -9.51 -20.61
C TYR A 97 9.41 -8.76 -21.37
N TYR A 98 9.42 -7.43 -21.28
CA TYR A 98 10.46 -6.60 -21.92
C TYR A 98 11.72 -6.40 -21.06
N GLY A 99 11.72 -6.86 -19.81
CA GLY A 99 12.91 -6.82 -18.95
C GLY A 99 13.27 -5.43 -18.39
N ILE A 100 12.33 -4.48 -18.39
CA ILE A 100 12.59 -3.12 -17.88
C ILE A 100 12.59 -3.14 -16.35
N GLU A 101 13.76 -3.01 -15.74
CA GLU A 101 13.94 -3.09 -14.28
C GLU A 101 13.10 -2.04 -13.53
N PHE A 102 13.02 -0.82 -14.05
CA PHE A 102 12.20 0.24 -13.45
C PHE A 102 10.72 -0.13 -13.39
N ALA A 103 10.18 -0.76 -14.44
CA ALA A 103 8.79 -1.19 -14.46
C ALA A 103 8.54 -2.34 -13.48
N GLN A 104 9.51 -3.26 -13.30
CA GLN A 104 9.44 -4.29 -12.26
C GLN A 104 9.41 -3.68 -10.86
N ALA A 105 10.29 -2.70 -10.60
CA ALA A 105 10.35 -1.99 -9.34
C ALA A 105 9.02 -1.27 -9.02
N VAL A 106 8.48 -0.50 -9.97
CA VAL A 106 7.19 0.18 -9.80
C VAL A 106 6.05 -0.84 -9.60
N PHE A 107 6.05 -1.96 -10.31
CA PHE A 107 5.08 -3.03 -10.12
C PHE A 107 5.14 -3.60 -8.70
N LEU A 108 6.33 -3.95 -8.22
CA LEU A 108 6.53 -4.51 -6.87
C LEU A 108 6.19 -3.53 -5.75
N LEU A 109 6.33 -2.22 -5.98
CA LEU A 109 5.88 -1.18 -5.05
C LEU A 109 4.35 -1.05 -5.01
N LEU A 110 3.71 -0.91 -6.17
CA LEU A 110 2.31 -0.52 -6.26
C LEU A 110 1.34 -1.70 -6.14
N PHE A 111 1.72 -2.88 -6.62
CA PHE A 111 0.82 -4.04 -6.64
C PHE A 111 0.37 -4.45 -5.23
N PRO A 112 1.26 -4.59 -4.22
CA PRO A 112 0.84 -4.89 -2.86
C PRO A 112 -0.06 -3.82 -2.24
N VAL A 113 0.16 -2.54 -2.58
CA VAL A 113 -0.68 -1.43 -2.10
C VAL A 113 -2.11 -1.56 -2.64
N SER A 114 -2.29 -2.03 -3.86
CA SER A 114 -3.62 -2.30 -4.41
C SER A 114 -4.39 -3.35 -3.59
N LEU A 115 -3.69 -4.37 -3.06
CA LEU A 115 -4.29 -5.38 -2.17
C LEU A 115 -4.70 -4.77 -0.82
N VAL A 116 -3.87 -3.88 -0.26
CA VAL A 116 -4.21 -3.13 0.96
C VAL A 116 -5.45 -2.27 0.74
N MET A 117 -5.58 -1.63 -0.41
CA MET A 117 -6.78 -0.87 -0.78
C MET A 117 -8.03 -1.76 -0.79
N LEU A 118 -7.96 -2.96 -1.36
CA LEU A 118 -9.07 -3.92 -1.35
C LEU A 118 -9.47 -4.35 0.08
N ILE A 119 -8.49 -4.54 0.97
CA ILE A 119 -8.76 -4.84 2.38
C ILE A 119 -9.49 -3.69 3.06
N ASN A 120 -9.05 -2.45 2.84
CA ASN A 120 -9.72 -1.26 3.37
C ASN A 120 -11.17 -1.14 2.87
N ILE A 121 -11.42 -1.41 1.58
CA ILE A 121 -12.78 -1.40 1.01
C ILE A 121 -13.64 -2.49 1.65
N ARG A 122 -13.13 -3.72 1.78
CA ARG A 122 -13.85 -4.82 2.44
C ARG A 122 -14.17 -4.51 3.90
N ALA A 123 -13.22 -3.90 4.63
CA ALA A 123 -13.43 -3.45 6.00
C ALA A 123 -14.53 -2.38 6.07
N ALA A 124 -14.51 -1.41 5.16
CA ALA A 124 -15.53 -0.37 5.08
C ALA A 124 -16.93 -0.92 4.82
N ARG A 125 -17.07 -1.84 3.84
CA ARG A 125 -18.37 -2.49 3.56
C ARG A 125 -18.87 -3.27 4.77
N LYS A 126 -17.98 -3.98 5.47
CA LYS A 126 -18.33 -4.72 6.68
C LYS A 126 -18.81 -3.81 7.81
N LEU A 127 -18.23 -2.61 7.93
CA LEU A 127 -18.60 -1.63 8.95
C LEU A 127 -19.97 -0.99 8.70
N GLN A 128 -20.43 -0.89 7.44
CA GLN A 128 -21.78 -0.38 7.15
C GLN A 128 -22.89 -1.35 7.57
N GLY A 129 -22.62 -2.65 7.61
CA GLY A 129 -23.62 -3.68 7.91
C GLY A 129 -23.72 -4.07 9.38
N ILE A 130 -23.00 -3.39 10.28
CA ILE A 130 -22.98 -3.71 11.71
C ILE A 130 -23.24 -2.47 12.56
N GLU A 131 -23.67 -2.67 13.79
CA GLU A 131 -23.75 -1.57 14.75
C GLU A 131 -22.35 -1.03 15.07
N PRO A 132 -22.17 0.30 15.07
CA PRO A 132 -20.89 0.97 15.31
C PRO A 132 -20.55 0.96 16.81
N VAL A 133 -20.33 -0.23 17.37
CA VAL A 133 -19.88 -0.42 18.75
C VAL A 133 -18.36 -0.56 18.74
N LEU A 134 -17.67 0.09 19.69
CA LEU A 134 -16.22 0.11 19.78
C LEU A 134 -15.58 -1.28 19.68
N GLY A 135 -16.16 -2.29 20.35
CA GLY A 135 -15.64 -3.66 20.31
C GLY A 135 -15.62 -4.27 18.90
N SER A 136 -16.65 -4.01 18.09
CA SER A 136 -16.75 -4.53 16.72
C SER A 136 -15.85 -3.75 15.76
N VAL A 137 -15.88 -2.42 15.84
CA VAL A 137 -15.06 -1.52 15.01
C VAL A 137 -13.57 -1.77 15.27
N SER A 138 -13.17 -1.88 16.53
CA SER A 138 -11.80 -2.16 16.95
C SER A 138 -11.28 -3.48 16.39
N LYS A 139 -12.09 -4.55 16.44
CA LYS A 139 -11.71 -5.86 15.86
C LYS A 139 -11.47 -5.77 14.36
N ILE A 140 -12.28 -5.00 13.63
CA ILE A 140 -12.12 -4.84 12.17
C ILE A 140 -10.86 -4.04 11.86
N LEU A 141 -10.63 -2.92 12.54
CA LEU A 141 -9.43 -2.09 12.34
C LEU A 141 -8.13 -2.84 12.68
N VAL A 142 -8.11 -3.61 13.78
CA VAL A 142 -6.96 -4.46 14.13
C VAL A 142 -6.69 -5.49 13.04
N ARG A 143 -7.71 -6.19 12.54
CA ARG A 143 -7.54 -7.17 11.45
C ARG A 143 -7.03 -6.50 10.18
N CYS A 144 -7.58 -5.34 9.82
CA CYS A 144 -7.15 -4.56 8.68
C CYS A 144 -5.65 -4.24 8.78
N ARG A 145 -5.20 -3.75 9.93
CA ARG A 145 -3.78 -3.46 10.19
C ARG A 145 -2.90 -4.70 10.10
N ILE A 146 -3.31 -5.81 10.71
CA ILE A 146 -2.55 -7.07 10.67
C ILE A 146 -2.39 -7.54 9.22
N TYR A 147 -3.45 -7.50 8.41
CA TYR A 147 -3.36 -7.88 7.00
C TYR A 147 -2.45 -6.92 6.22
N THR A 148 -2.52 -5.61 6.45
CA THR A 148 -1.59 -4.65 5.84
C THR A 148 -0.13 -4.97 6.19
N GLN A 149 0.16 -5.27 7.45
CA GLN A 149 1.51 -5.63 7.89
C GLN A 149 2.00 -6.93 7.28
N ILE A 150 1.14 -7.95 7.18
CA ILE A 150 1.49 -9.23 6.54
C ILE A 150 1.82 -9.00 5.07
N ILE A 151 0.99 -8.25 4.34
CA ILE A 151 1.25 -7.92 2.93
C ILE A 151 2.55 -7.13 2.81
N GLY A 152 2.80 -6.19 3.72
CA GLY A 152 4.04 -5.41 3.74
C GLY A 152 5.28 -6.26 3.95
N MET A 153 5.25 -7.13 4.95
CA MET A 153 6.33 -8.06 5.22
C MET A 153 6.59 -8.99 4.03
N ILE A 154 5.53 -9.58 3.45
CA ILE A 154 5.64 -10.43 2.26
C ILE A 154 6.20 -9.64 1.07
N SER A 155 5.71 -8.42 0.84
CA SER A 155 6.16 -7.55 -0.24
C SER A 155 7.63 -7.21 -0.12
N ILE A 156 8.10 -6.82 1.07
CA ILE A 156 9.51 -6.50 1.31
C ILE A 156 10.40 -7.73 1.04
N VAL A 157 9.98 -8.91 1.48
CA VAL A 157 10.73 -10.16 1.25
C VAL A 157 10.77 -10.54 -0.24
N ILE A 158 9.63 -10.54 -0.93
CA ILE A 158 9.58 -10.84 -2.36
C ILE A 158 10.45 -9.85 -3.15
N THR A 159 10.34 -8.58 -2.80
CA THR A 159 11.10 -7.50 -3.42
C THR A 159 12.60 -7.62 -3.19
N SER A 160 13.03 -8.01 -1.98
CA SER A 160 14.46 -8.18 -1.69
C SER A 160 15.04 -9.39 -2.39
N LEU A 161 14.32 -10.51 -2.44
CA LEU A 161 14.73 -11.68 -3.21
C LEU A 161 14.83 -11.35 -4.70
N TRP A 162 13.84 -10.64 -5.25
CA TRP A 162 13.84 -10.23 -6.66
C TRP A 162 14.98 -9.25 -6.96
N GLY A 163 15.16 -8.22 -6.12
CA GLY A 163 16.22 -7.24 -6.30
C GLY A 163 17.62 -7.85 -6.20
N MET A 164 17.83 -8.81 -5.28
CA MET A 164 19.07 -9.58 -5.21
C MET A 164 19.30 -10.42 -6.47
N TYR A 165 18.27 -11.12 -6.96
CA TYR A 165 18.35 -11.90 -8.20
C TYR A 165 18.73 -11.02 -9.39
N GLN A 166 18.08 -9.87 -9.54
CA GLN A 166 18.36 -8.91 -10.60
C GLN A 166 19.80 -8.39 -10.50
N ASN A 167 20.25 -7.98 -9.31
CA ASN A 167 21.60 -7.48 -9.07
C ASN A 167 22.68 -8.54 -9.40
N VAL A 168 22.45 -9.81 -9.04
CA VAL A 168 23.39 -10.91 -9.33
C VAL A 168 23.41 -11.25 -10.82
N SER A 169 22.25 -11.33 -11.48
CA SER A 169 22.18 -11.66 -12.91
C SER A 169 22.90 -10.62 -13.79
N ILE A 170 22.77 -9.33 -13.47
CA ILE A 170 23.49 -8.26 -14.15
C ILE A 170 24.99 -8.29 -13.81
N GLY A 171 25.35 -8.58 -12.56
CA GLY A 171 26.75 -8.67 -12.12
C GLY A 171 27.52 -9.87 -12.69
N VAL A 172 26.85 -10.96 -13.04
CA VAL A 172 27.47 -12.16 -13.64
C VAL A 172 27.61 -12.06 -15.17
N LEU A 173 26.78 -11.24 -15.84
CA LEU A 173 26.79 -11.07 -17.30
C LEU A 173 27.46 -9.77 -17.78
N GLY A 174 27.88 -8.88 -16.87
CA GLY A 174 28.45 -7.56 -17.17
C GLY A 174 29.90 -7.39 -16.72
N GLY A 175 30.77 -8.34 -17.07
CA GLY A 175 32.23 -8.16 -17.06
C GLY A 175 32.71 -7.34 -18.26
#